data_AF-A0A3M7LYJ2-F1
#
_entry.id   AF-A0A3M7LYJ2-F1
#
_cell.length_a   1.000
_cell.length_b   1.000
_cell.length_c   1.000
_cell.angle_alpha   90.00
_cell.angle_beta   90.00
_cell.angle_gamma   90.00
#
_symmetry.space_group_name_H-M   'P 1'
#
loop_
_entity.id
_entity.type
_entity.pdbx_description
1 polymer ?
#
loop_
_entity_poly.entity_id
_entity_poly.type
_entity_poly.pdbx_seq_one_letter_code
_entity_poly.pdbx_strand_id
1 'polypeptide(L)'
;MSMTDEPTAFPVDNPQVFELYWSHSQLLARGNPSLLKTHRFLMSYWHSANPHVPLSTKHPISYADRLRMRLPGDAKFALGPHVDGGSVERWEEEGYGLGKVYDSIWHGEWEKFDPWEASCRLPVNADLHQGVGACNAFRMFQGWLSLSTTGPYEGTLLVNPLLAKATAYYLLRPFFSPKRGIGYSGAQTASEATTYTAEFLASDNWEMDKEQTSWMHGATPGHGQELSHLLHPHLHLQKSMIHIPTVRPGDYVAWHCDTIHAVDKTHAGTSDSSVLYIPACPMTEDNANFLVRQRAHFIDGTPSPDFGGGVGESEHAGRVGIEEMETLVGEAGCRSMGLREWDSDAEGLGPGEKVILDRANKILGFYD
;
A
#
# COMPACT_ATOMS: atom_id res chain seq x y z
N MET A 1 -11.43 -10.23 -30.44
CA MET A 1 -10.37 -10.67 -31.37
C MET A 1 -9.58 -9.44 -31.79
N SER A 2 -8.47 -9.23 -31.07
CA SER A 2 -7.32 -8.35 -31.28
C SER A 2 -6.60 -8.39 -29.93
N MET A 3 -5.97 -9.54 -29.63
CA MET A 3 -5.02 -9.61 -28.52
C MET A 3 -3.80 -8.87 -29.03
N THR A 4 -3.60 -7.64 -28.56
CA THR A 4 -2.40 -6.87 -28.89
C THR A 4 -1.24 -7.44 -28.09
N ASP A 5 -0.15 -7.77 -28.76
CA ASP A 5 1.12 -8.27 -28.22
C ASP A 5 1.86 -7.23 -27.32
N GLU A 6 1.18 -6.17 -26.89
CA GLU A 6 1.77 -5.09 -26.09
C GLU A 6 1.26 -5.16 -24.64
N PRO A 7 2.15 -4.99 -23.64
CA PRO A 7 1.77 -4.96 -22.24
C PRO A 7 0.75 -3.85 -21.99
N THR A 8 -0.28 -4.14 -21.19
CA THR A 8 -1.34 -3.17 -20.90
C THR A 8 -0.74 -1.97 -20.17
N ALA A 9 -1.13 -0.75 -20.56
CA ALA A 9 -0.65 0.46 -19.91
C ALA A 9 -1.75 1.52 -19.83
N PHE A 10 -1.69 2.34 -18.79
CA PHE A 10 -2.74 3.29 -18.44
C PHE A 10 -2.21 4.73 -18.30
N PRO A 11 -2.94 5.74 -18.79
CA PRO A 11 -4.07 5.67 -19.72
C PRO A 11 -3.62 5.25 -21.14
N VAL A 12 -4.52 4.67 -21.94
CA VAL A 12 -4.21 4.09 -23.26
C VAL A 12 -3.58 5.09 -24.23
N ASP A 13 -4.00 6.34 -24.21
CA ASP A 13 -3.54 7.38 -25.13
C ASP A 13 -2.24 8.08 -24.69
N ASN A 14 -1.84 7.91 -23.43
CA ASN A 14 -0.60 8.44 -22.87
C ASN A 14 -0.12 7.55 -21.70
N PRO A 15 0.42 6.35 -21.97
CA PRO A 15 0.82 5.39 -20.95
C PRO A 15 1.73 6.00 -19.87
N GLN A 16 1.27 6.00 -18.62
CA GLN A 16 2.04 6.43 -17.45
C GLN A 16 2.34 5.28 -16.50
N VAL A 17 1.44 4.30 -16.39
CA VAL A 17 1.61 3.08 -15.59
C VAL A 17 1.61 1.89 -16.53
N PHE A 18 2.61 1.02 -16.37
CA PHE A 18 2.84 -0.12 -17.26
C PHE A 18 2.60 -1.40 -16.48
N GLU A 19 1.75 -2.28 -17.01
CA GLU A 19 1.51 -3.63 -16.50
C GLU A 19 2.63 -4.58 -16.93
N LEU A 20 3.83 -4.23 -16.47
CA LEU A 20 5.04 -5.04 -16.53
C LEU A 20 5.42 -5.41 -15.10
N TYR A 21 5.80 -6.66 -14.89
CA TYR A 21 6.02 -7.25 -13.58
C TYR A 21 7.36 -7.97 -13.49
N TRP A 22 7.82 -8.62 -14.56
CA TRP A 22 8.93 -9.59 -14.56
C TRP A 22 10.15 -9.12 -15.36
N SER A 23 10.23 -7.83 -15.69
CA SER A 23 11.42 -7.30 -16.37
C SER A 23 12.68 -7.54 -15.54
N HIS A 24 13.81 -7.72 -16.22
CA HIS A 24 15.11 -7.93 -15.59
C HIS A 24 15.40 -6.85 -14.52
N SER A 25 15.11 -5.58 -14.81
CA SER A 25 15.30 -4.47 -13.86
C SER A 25 14.40 -4.57 -12.63
N GLN A 26 13.13 -4.98 -12.79
CA GLN A 26 12.21 -5.16 -11.66
C GLN A 26 12.64 -6.32 -10.77
N LEU A 27 13.02 -7.46 -11.35
CA LEU A 27 13.51 -8.62 -10.61
C LEU A 27 14.79 -8.29 -9.85
N LEU A 28 15.75 -7.65 -10.52
CA LEU A 28 17.00 -7.22 -9.90
C LEU A 28 16.76 -6.24 -8.75
N ALA A 29 15.86 -5.26 -8.91
CA ALA A 29 15.54 -4.30 -7.87
C ALA A 29 14.92 -4.97 -6.64
N ARG A 30 13.90 -5.83 -6.82
CA ARG A 30 13.20 -6.51 -5.74
C ARG A 30 14.09 -7.49 -4.98
N GLY A 31 14.97 -8.20 -5.69
CA GLY A 31 15.92 -9.14 -5.09
C GLY A 31 17.23 -8.51 -4.61
N ASN A 32 17.43 -7.19 -4.78
CA ASN A 32 18.70 -6.55 -4.45
C ASN A 32 18.99 -6.64 -2.93
N PRO A 33 20.19 -7.10 -2.52
CA PRO A 33 20.53 -7.22 -1.11
C PRO A 33 20.39 -5.91 -0.31
N SER A 34 20.65 -4.76 -0.93
CA SER A 34 20.51 -3.45 -0.28
C SER A 34 19.05 -3.12 -0.03
N LEU A 35 18.15 -3.41 -0.98
CA LEU A 35 16.72 -3.15 -0.82
C LEU A 35 16.11 -4.10 0.22
N LEU A 36 16.46 -5.38 0.19
CA LEU A 36 16.03 -6.36 1.21
C LEU A 36 16.50 -5.96 2.61
N LYS A 37 17.71 -5.38 2.74
CA LYS A 37 18.20 -4.82 4.01
C LYS A 37 17.37 -3.60 4.45
N THR A 38 17.02 -2.71 3.52
CA THR A 38 16.13 -1.57 3.80
C THR A 38 14.76 -2.02 4.25
N HIS A 39 14.16 -3.04 3.62
CA HIS A 39 12.88 -3.61 4.04
C HIS A 39 12.95 -4.16 5.46
N ARG A 40 13.98 -4.94 5.80
CA ARG A 40 14.21 -5.43 7.18
C ARG A 40 14.29 -4.29 8.18
N PHE A 41 14.98 -3.20 7.83
CA PHE A 41 15.07 -2.02 8.68
C PHE A 41 13.69 -1.37 8.89
N LEU A 42 12.93 -1.15 7.82
CA LEU A 42 11.59 -0.57 7.92
C LEU A 42 10.64 -1.45 8.73
N MET A 43 10.62 -2.75 8.44
CA MET A 43 9.77 -3.71 9.13
C MET A 43 10.16 -3.89 10.61
N SER A 44 11.38 -3.52 11.02
CA SER A 44 11.79 -3.56 12.42
C SER A 44 11.09 -2.54 13.34
N TYR A 45 10.41 -1.53 12.77
CA TYR A 45 9.56 -0.61 13.54
C TYR A 45 8.26 -1.25 14.02
N TRP A 46 7.84 -2.35 13.38
CA TRP A 46 6.66 -3.11 13.77
C TRP A 46 6.98 -4.08 14.89
N HIS A 47 6.00 -4.33 15.75
CA HIS A 47 6.12 -5.33 16.81
C HIS A 47 4.90 -6.25 16.87
N SER A 48 4.99 -7.25 17.75
CA SER A 48 3.85 -8.04 18.18
C SER A 48 3.80 -8.11 19.70
N ALA A 49 2.62 -7.89 20.28
CA ALA A 49 2.36 -8.17 21.68
C ALA A 49 2.49 -9.67 22.03
N ASN A 50 2.33 -10.56 21.04
CA ASN A 50 2.48 -12.00 21.21
C ASN A 50 3.73 -12.53 20.46
N PRO A 51 4.82 -12.89 21.16
CA PRO A 51 6.05 -13.37 20.52
C PRO A 51 5.92 -14.74 19.84
N HIS A 52 4.80 -15.44 20.02
CA HIS A 52 4.49 -16.72 19.37
C HIS A 52 3.61 -16.55 18.13
N VAL A 53 3.20 -15.32 17.78
CA VAL A 53 2.40 -15.10 16.58
C VAL A 53 3.21 -15.52 15.34
N PRO A 54 2.65 -16.29 14.39
CA PRO A 54 3.34 -16.70 13.16
C PRO A 54 3.58 -15.52 12.20
N LEU A 55 4.58 -14.70 12.51
CA LEU A 55 4.99 -13.52 11.74
C LEU A 55 6.50 -13.36 11.86
N SER A 56 7.12 -12.90 10.78
CA SER A 56 8.52 -12.47 10.80
C SER A 56 8.71 -11.14 10.08
N THR A 57 9.23 -10.16 10.83
CA THR A 57 9.66 -8.85 10.32
C THR A 57 11.11 -8.84 9.82
N LYS A 58 11.83 -9.97 9.95
CA LYS A 58 13.22 -10.13 9.50
C LYS A 58 13.35 -10.83 8.14
N HIS A 59 12.25 -11.35 7.59
CA HIS A 59 12.26 -12.13 6.35
C HIS A 59 11.27 -11.49 5.37
N PRO A 60 11.72 -10.49 4.59
CA PRO A 60 10.86 -9.84 3.62
C PRO A 60 10.53 -10.76 2.46
N ILE A 61 9.29 -10.73 2.00
CA ILE A 61 8.86 -11.36 0.75
C ILE A 61 8.74 -10.30 -0.35
N SER A 62 8.96 -10.74 -1.59
CA SER A 62 8.83 -9.90 -2.78
C SER A 62 7.36 -9.86 -3.20
N TYR A 63 6.87 -8.66 -3.50
CA TYR A 63 5.57 -8.41 -4.10
C TYR A 63 5.76 -7.78 -5.49
N ALA A 64 5.23 -8.44 -6.52
CA ALA A 64 5.36 -8.05 -7.90
C ALA A 64 4.28 -7.02 -8.27
N ASP A 65 4.68 -5.76 -8.28
CA ASP A 65 3.86 -4.62 -8.71
C ASP A 65 4.41 -4.02 -10.01
N ARG A 66 3.62 -3.13 -10.59
CA ARG A 66 3.85 -2.39 -11.82
C ARG A 66 4.99 -1.38 -11.68
N LEU A 67 5.26 -0.67 -12.78
CA LEU A 67 6.11 0.52 -12.79
C LEU A 67 5.33 1.72 -13.30
N ARG A 68 5.81 2.91 -12.95
CA ARG A 68 5.29 4.17 -13.48
C ARG A 68 6.41 4.92 -14.17
N MET A 69 6.14 5.48 -15.34
CA MET A 69 6.96 6.48 -16.02
C MET A 69 6.06 7.65 -16.37
N ARG A 70 6.01 8.65 -15.48
CA ARG A 70 5.08 9.79 -15.65
C ARG A 70 5.75 10.91 -16.42
N LEU A 71 5.20 11.33 -17.55
CA LEU A 71 5.77 12.36 -18.42
C LEU A 71 5.38 13.79 -17.97
N PRO A 72 6.23 14.79 -18.26
CA PRO A 72 5.92 16.20 -18.05
C PRO A 72 4.56 16.61 -18.62
N GLY A 73 3.82 17.43 -17.87
CA GLY A 73 2.51 17.95 -18.27
C GLY A 73 1.34 16.98 -18.03
N ASP A 74 1.59 15.73 -17.65
CA ASP A 74 0.49 14.80 -17.34
C ASP A 74 -0.34 15.31 -16.15
N ALA A 75 -1.66 15.32 -16.35
CA ALA A 75 -2.66 15.65 -15.34
C ALA A 75 -3.76 14.58 -15.23
N LYS A 76 -3.67 13.49 -16.01
CA LYS A 76 -4.67 12.42 -16.00
C LYS A 76 -4.40 11.43 -14.88
N PHE A 77 -3.13 11.17 -14.56
CA PHE A 77 -2.74 10.32 -13.45
C PHE A 77 -2.68 11.12 -12.15
N ALA A 78 -3.84 11.61 -11.70
CA ALA A 78 -3.99 12.35 -10.45
C ALA A 78 -4.83 11.54 -9.47
N LEU A 79 -4.19 11.02 -8.41
CA LEU A 79 -4.87 10.38 -7.29
C LEU A 79 -4.90 11.37 -6.11
N GLY A 80 -6.11 11.71 -5.66
CA GLY A 80 -6.32 12.54 -4.48
C GLY A 80 -5.83 11.86 -3.19
N PRO A 81 -5.91 12.53 -2.03
CA PRO A 81 -5.55 11.91 -0.76
C PRO A 81 -6.39 10.65 -0.49
N HIS A 82 -5.72 9.53 -0.28
CA HIS A 82 -6.35 8.23 0.00
C HIS A 82 -5.48 7.35 0.89
N VAL A 83 -6.07 6.24 1.37
CA VAL A 83 -5.38 5.14 2.06
C VAL A 83 -5.81 3.82 1.41
N ASP A 84 -4.85 2.98 1.04
CA ASP A 84 -5.11 1.66 0.45
C ASP A 84 -5.33 0.57 1.51
N GLY A 85 -5.49 -0.68 1.09
CA GLY A 85 -5.64 -1.83 1.99
C GLY A 85 -7.04 -1.90 2.59
N GLY A 86 -8.05 -1.84 1.73
CA GLY A 86 -9.46 -1.78 2.09
C GLY A 86 -9.98 -0.36 2.20
N SER A 87 -11.28 -0.24 2.44
CA SER A 87 -12.04 0.99 2.58
C SER A 87 -13.08 0.78 3.67
N VAL A 88 -14.26 0.25 3.33
CA VAL A 88 -15.33 -0.05 4.28
C VAL A 88 -14.96 -1.15 5.28
N GLU A 89 -14.04 -2.04 4.89
CA GLU A 89 -13.52 -3.14 5.70
C GLU A 89 -12.94 -2.65 7.03
N ARG A 90 -12.55 -1.36 7.13
CA ARG A 90 -12.07 -0.76 8.39
C ARG A 90 -13.13 -0.68 9.49
N TRP A 91 -14.40 -0.65 9.12
CA TRP A 91 -15.54 -0.59 10.03
C TRP A 91 -16.28 -1.92 10.17
N GLU A 92 -16.02 -2.89 9.30
CA GLU A 92 -16.71 -4.17 9.30
C GLU A 92 -16.06 -5.18 10.26
N GLU A 93 -16.89 -5.97 10.95
CA GLU A 93 -16.44 -7.02 11.87
C GLU A 93 -15.66 -8.11 11.13
N GLU A 94 -16.07 -8.43 9.90
CA GLU A 94 -15.43 -9.40 9.00
C GLU A 94 -14.19 -8.84 8.28
N GLY A 95 -13.93 -7.53 8.40
CA GLY A 95 -12.79 -6.86 7.79
C GLY A 95 -11.64 -6.69 8.80
N TYR A 96 -11.41 -5.44 9.21
CA TYR A 96 -10.44 -5.11 10.25
C TYR A 96 -10.90 -5.50 11.66
N GLY A 97 -12.19 -5.78 11.85
CA GLY A 97 -12.74 -6.27 13.13
C GLY A 97 -12.23 -7.66 13.52
N LEU A 98 -11.90 -8.54 12.56
CA LEU A 98 -11.31 -9.86 12.81
C LEU A 98 -10.04 -9.77 13.65
N GLY A 99 -9.28 -8.71 13.40
CA GLY A 99 -8.04 -8.40 14.07
C GLY A 99 -8.16 -7.48 15.26
N LYS A 100 -9.31 -6.83 15.44
CA LYS A 100 -9.52 -5.78 16.44
C LYS A 100 -8.52 -4.62 16.30
N VAL A 101 -8.10 -4.34 15.06
CA VAL A 101 -7.02 -3.39 14.75
C VAL A 101 -7.28 -2.01 15.36
N TYR A 102 -8.54 -1.57 15.33
CA TYR A 102 -8.96 -0.25 15.76
C TYR A 102 -9.76 -0.26 17.07
N ASP A 103 -9.76 -1.35 17.84
CA ASP A 103 -10.60 -1.50 19.04
C ASP A 103 -10.41 -0.36 20.03
N SER A 104 -9.19 0.08 20.30
CA SER A 104 -8.95 1.19 21.23
C SER A 104 -9.61 2.49 20.77
N ILE A 105 -9.68 2.75 19.46
CA ILE A 105 -10.39 3.90 18.88
C ILE A 105 -11.89 3.78 19.15
N TRP A 106 -12.47 2.59 18.92
CA TRP A 106 -13.89 2.33 19.15
C TRP A 106 -14.32 2.42 20.62
N HIS A 107 -13.42 2.08 21.55
CA HIS A 107 -13.63 2.24 22.98
C HIS A 107 -13.45 3.69 23.48
N GLY A 108 -13.12 4.64 22.58
CA GLY A 108 -12.87 6.04 22.94
C GLY A 108 -11.49 6.27 23.58
N GLU A 109 -10.60 5.30 23.50
CA GLU A 109 -9.21 5.34 23.99
C GLU A 109 -8.23 5.45 22.82
N TRP A 110 -8.54 6.30 21.84
CA TRP A 110 -7.80 6.41 20.58
C TRP A 110 -6.31 6.74 20.78
N GLU A 111 -5.92 7.36 21.90
CA GLU A 111 -4.52 7.60 22.26
C GLU A 111 -3.73 6.31 22.51
N LYS A 112 -4.42 5.19 22.79
CA LYS A 112 -3.82 3.85 22.90
C LYS A 112 -3.75 3.12 21.56
N PHE A 113 -4.26 3.70 20.47
CA PHE A 113 -4.11 3.11 19.15
C PHE A 113 -2.64 3.07 18.76
N ASP A 114 -2.15 1.85 18.56
CA ASP A 114 -0.80 1.59 18.11
C ASP A 114 -0.81 1.13 16.66
N PRO A 115 -0.42 1.98 15.70
CA PRO A 115 -0.42 1.60 14.29
C PRO A 115 0.62 0.52 13.98
N TRP A 116 1.64 0.34 14.84
CA TRP A 116 2.79 -0.54 14.65
C TRP A 116 2.60 -1.95 15.21
N GLU A 117 1.44 -2.24 15.82
CA GLU A 117 1.12 -3.59 16.25
C GLU A 117 0.71 -4.45 15.06
N ALA A 118 1.48 -5.51 14.81
CA ALA A 118 1.33 -6.32 13.61
C ALA A 118 0.39 -7.53 13.79
N SER A 119 0.27 -8.11 14.99
CA SER A 119 -0.50 -9.36 15.15
C SER A 119 -1.99 -9.16 14.91
N CYS A 120 -2.52 -7.99 15.26
CA CYS A 120 -3.90 -7.62 14.96
C CYS A 120 -4.16 -7.51 13.45
N ARG A 121 -3.13 -7.37 12.59
CA ARG A 121 -3.32 -7.24 11.14
C ARG A 121 -3.33 -8.57 10.40
N LEU A 122 -2.85 -9.65 11.03
CA LEU A 122 -2.75 -10.96 10.37
C LEU A 122 -4.09 -11.58 9.97
N PRO A 123 -5.18 -11.48 10.76
CA PRO A 123 -6.45 -12.08 10.36
C PRO A 123 -7.32 -11.12 9.54
N VAL A 124 -6.84 -9.93 9.19
CA VAL A 124 -7.64 -8.90 8.49
C VAL A 124 -7.94 -9.36 7.07
N ASN A 125 -9.22 -9.29 6.70
CA ASN A 125 -9.62 -9.31 5.30
C ASN A 125 -9.82 -7.87 4.81
N ALA A 126 -8.89 -7.37 4.00
CA ALA A 126 -8.90 -6.01 3.48
C ALA A 126 -9.61 -5.89 2.12
N ASP A 127 -10.14 -6.98 1.57
CA ASP A 127 -10.81 -7.01 0.26
C ASP A 127 -12.08 -7.89 0.31
N LEU A 128 -13.04 -7.49 1.15
CA LEU A 128 -14.32 -8.21 1.27
C LEU A 128 -15.16 -8.11 -0.01
N HIS A 129 -14.90 -7.10 -0.82
CA HIS A 129 -15.71 -6.74 -1.98
C HIS A 129 -15.02 -7.00 -3.34
N GLN A 130 -13.87 -7.67 -3.34
CA GLN A 130 -13.14 -8.05 -4.56
C GLN A 130 -12.87 -6.85 -5.47
N GLY A 131 -12.35 -5.79 -4.87
CA GLY A 131 -12.00 -4.55 -5.54
C GLY A 131 -11.00 -4.77 -6.67
N VAL A 132 -11.16 -4.03 -7.77
CA VAL A 132 -10.22 -4.12 -8.89
C VAL A 132 -8.86 -3.59 -8.44
N GLY A 133 -7.82 -4.43 -8.51
CA GLY A 133 -6.48 -4.08 -8.05
C GLY A 133 -6.31 -4.08 -6.53
N ALA A 134 -7.22 -4.75 -5.80
CA ALA A 134 -7.05 -4.99 -4.38
C ALA A 134 -5.79 -5.82 -4.11
N CYS A 135 -5.11 -5.50 -3.01
CA CYS A 135 -3.86 -6.14 -2.64
C CYS A 135 -4.13 -7.28 -1.66
N ASN A 136 -3.75 -8.50 -2.03
CA ASN A 136 -3.88 -9.72 -1.21
C ASN A 136 -2.60 -10.02 -0.41
N ALA A 137 -1.65 -9.10 -0.36
CA ALA A 137 -0.47 -9.20 0.49
C ALA A 137 -0.56 -8.18 1.63
N PHE A 138 -0.22 -8.62 2.85
CA PHE A 138 0.01 -7.69 3.94
C PHE A 138 1.30 -6.91 3.66
N ARG A 139 1.13 -5.62 3.35
CA ARG A 139 2.22 -4.65 3.15
C ARG A 139 2.37 -3.84 4.43
N MET A 140 3.47 -4.00 5.15
CA MET A 140 3.78 -3.15 6.31
C MET A 140 4.09 -1.72 5.87
N PHE A 141 4.82 -1.60 4.76
CA PHE A 141 5.04 -0.33 4.09
C PHE A 141 4.70 -0.49 2.61
N GLN A 142 4.00 0.50 2.08
CA GLN A 142 4.09 0.77 0.66
C GLN A 142 5.42 1.46 0.37
N GLY A 143 5.87 1.40 -0.88
CA GLY A 143 7.09 2.07 -1.27
C GLY A 143 7.43 1.90 -2.72
N TRP A 144 8.38 2.72 -3.17
CA TRP A 144 8.89 2.66 -4.53
C TRP A 144 10.36 3.06 -4.59
N LEU A 145 11.05 2.48 -5.58
CA LEU A 145 12.44 2.80 -5.93
C LEU A 145 12.43 3.80 -7.09
N SER A 146 13.13 4.92 -6.91
CA SER A 146 13.23 5.96 -7.94
C SER A 146 14.13 5.52 -9.09
N LEU A 147 13.68 5.78 -10.31
CA LEU A 147 14.45 5.58 -11.55
C LEU A 147 14.85 6.90 -12.22
N SER A 148 14.26 8.01 -11.80
CA SER A 148 14.58 9.35 -12.30
C SER A 148 14.84 10.33 -11.15
N THR A 149 15.28 11.54 -11.49
CA THR A 149 15.38 12.64 -10.52
C THR A 149 14.06 13.39 -10.55
N THR A 150 13.41 13.55 -9.40
CA THR A 150 12.11 14.21 -9.32
C THR A 150 11.89 14.86 -7.96
N GLY A 151 11.33 16.07 -7.92
CA GLY A 151 11.04 16.83 -6.71
C GLY A 151 9.56 17.15 -6.49
N PRO A 152 9.26 18.00 -5.49
CA PRO A 152 7.93 18.55 -5.27
C PRO A 152 7.35 19.20 -6.54
N TYR A 153 6.06 18.99 -6.81
CA TYR A 153 5.31 19.49 -7.99
C TYR A 153 5.71 18.86 -9.32
N GLU A 154 6.68 17.95 -9.34
CA GLU A 154 7.14 17.27 -10.54
C GLU A 154 6.49 15.88 -10.68
N GLY A 155 5.22 15.75 -10.30
CA GLY A 155 4.49 14.50 -10.49
C GLY A 155 4.78 13.44 -9.40
N THR A 156 5.24 13.87 -8.22
CA THR A 156 5.70 13.00 -7.13
C THR A 156 4.63 12.74 -6.07
N LEU A 157 5.04 12.06 -4.99
CA LEU A 157 4.20 11.65 -3.87
C LEU A 157 4.03 12.79 -2.86
N LEU A 158 2.82 12.90 -2.31
CA LEU A 158 2.53 13.63 -1.09
C LEU A 158 2.07 12.66 0.00
N VAL A 159 2.39 12.96 1.25
CA VAL A 159 1.93 12.18 2.42
C VAL A 159 1.38 13.10 3.50
N ASN A 160 0.44 12.59 4.31
CA ASN A 160 0.05 13.22 5.57
C ASN A 160 0.85 12.58 6.72
N PRO A 161 1.71 13.33 7.43
CA PRO A 161 2.63 12.75 8.40
C PRO A 161 2.01 12.54 9.80
N LEU A 162 0.67 12.55 9.94
CA LEU A 162 0.00 12.44 11.25
C LEU A 162 -0.31 11.00 11.67
N LEU A 163 -0.26 10.05 10.73
CA LEU A 163 -0.48 8.61 10.90
C LEU A 163 -1.62 8.30 11.90
N ALA A 164 -1.30 7.88 13.14
CA ALA A 164 -2.27 7.43 14.13
C ALA A 164 -3.41 8.43 14.39
N LYS A 165 -3.10 9.74 14.45
CA LYS A 165 -4.12 10.78 14.67
C LYS A 165 -5.03 10.95 13.47
N ALA A 166 -4.49 10.84 12.26
CA ALA A 166 -5.29 10.89 11.04
C ALA A 166 -6.15 9.64 10.90
N THR A 167 -5.60 8.46 11.21
CA THR A 167 -6.34 7.19 11.25
C THR A 167 -7.53 7.27 12.19
N ALA A 168 -7.31 7.64 13.46
CA ALA A 168 -8.39 7.81 14.42
C ALA A 168 -9.43 8.84 13.95
N TYR A 169 -8.98 9.96 13.37
CA TYR A 169 -9.86 11.00 12.88
C TYR A 169 -10.80 10.50 11.77
N TYR A 170 -10.29 9.91 10.69
CA TYR A 170 -11.15 9.50 9.58
C TYR A 170 -12.04 8.32 9.96
N LEU A 171 -11.59 7.45 10.86
CA LEU A 171 -12.38 6.33 11.40
C LEU A 171 -13.57 6.80 12.22
N LEU A 172 -13.37 7.82 13.06
CA LEU A 172 -14.43 8.38 13.90
C LEU A 172 -15.33 9.37 13.14
N ARG A 173 -14.83 9.99 12.06
CA ARG A 173 -15.53 11.05 11.32
C ARG A 173 -16.99 10.71 10.93
N PRO A 174 -17.35 9.49 10.49
CA PRO A 174 -18.74 9.08 10.22
C PRO A 174 -19.73 9.25 11.37
N PHE A 175 -19.27 9.26 12.62
CA PHE A 175 -20.13 9.28 13.80
C PHE A 175 -20.41 10.68 14.35
N PHE A 176 -19.90 11.74 13.70
CA PHE A 176 -20.01 13.11 14.21
C PHE A 176 -20.56 14.07 13.15
N SER A 177 -21.48 14.92 13.59
CA SER A 177 -22.05 16.00 12.77
C SER A 177 -21.85 17.38 13.41
N PRO A 178 -21.77 18.45 12.59
CA PRO A 178 -21.67 19.80 13.11
C PRO A 178 -23.05 20.29 13.61
N LYS A 179 -23.10 20.83 14.83
CA LYS A 179 -24.25 21.51 15.44
C LYS A 179 -24.63 22.79 14.69
N ARG A 180 -23.63 23.47 14.13
CA ARG A 180 -23.79 24.70 13.33
C ARG A 180 -23.19 24.45 11.96
N GLY A 181 -24.01 24.60 10.92
CA GLY A 181 -23.57 24.51 9.53
C GLY A 181 -22.66 25.68 9.11
N ILE A 182 -22.07 25.56 7.93
CA ILE A 182 -21.37 26.67 7.29
C ILE A 182 -22.45 27.68 6.89
N GLY A 183 -22.51 28.82 7.57
CA GLY A 183 -23.42 29.89 7.17
C GLY A 183 -23.00 30.41 5.80
N TYR A 184 -23.60 29.92 4.71
CA TYR A 184 -24.01 30.65 3.49
C TYR A 184 -24.55 29.69 2.42
N SER A 185 -25.71 30.06 1.86
CA SER A 185 -26.25 29.53 0.61
C SER A 185 -25.38 29.97 -0.58
N GLY A 186 -24.87 29.02 -1.34
CA GLY A 186 -24.10 29.24 -2.56
C GLY A 186 -23.18 28.06 -2.78
N ALA A 187 -23.59 27.11 -3.62
CA ALA A 187 -22.85 25.89 -3.91
C ALA A 187 -21.41 26.21 -4.33
N GLN A 188 -20.45 26.00 -3.42
CA GLN A 188 -19.04 26.03 -3.75
C GLN A 188 -18.73 24.74 -4.49
N THR A 189 -18.10 24.86 -5.65
CA THR A 189 -17.55 23.71 -6.36
C THR A 189 -16.40 23.12 -5.54
N ALA A 190 -16.07 21.85 -5.75
CA ALA A 190 -15.02 21.12 -5.03
C ALA A 190 -13.61 21.76 -5.10
N SER A 191 -13.42 22.83 -5.87
CA SER A 191 -12.18 23.62 -5.94
C SER A 191 -12.14 24.83 -5.01
N GLU A 192 -13.27 25.28 -4.44
CA GLU A 192 -13.38 26.61 -3.81
C GLU A 192 -13.68 26.62 -2.29
N ALA A 193 -13.92 25.48 -1.64
CA ALA A 193 -14.07 25.41 -0.18
C ALA A 193 -12.70 25.60 0.52
N THR A 194 -12.22 26.84 0.53
CA THR A 194 -10.80 27.17 0.74
C THR A 194 -10.44 27.35 2.21
N THR A 195 -11.40 27.50 3.13
CA THR A 195 -11.11 27.50 4.57
C THR A 195 -12.39 27.31 5.36
N TYR A 196 -12.47 26.23 6.14
CA TYR A 196 -13.38 26.18 7.27
C TYR A 196 -12.95 27.24 8.30
N THR A 197 -13.92 27.94 8.89
CA THR A 197 -13.60 28.91 9.94
C THR A 197 -13.17 28.16 11.22
N ALA A 198 -12.40 28.83 12.07
CA ALA A 198 -11.99 28.25 13.35
C ALA A 198 -13.21 27.86 14.20
N GLU A 199 -14.32 28.61 14.08
CA GLU A 199 -15.59 28.35 14.75
C GLU A 199 -16.29 27.09 14.22
N PHE A 200 -16.22 26.81 12.91
CA PHE A 200 -16.79 25.58 12.36
C PHE A 200 -16.04 24.34 12.84
N LEU A 201 -14.71 24.43 12.93
CA LEU A 201 -13.82 23.36 13.38
C LEU A 201 -13.71 23.25 14.90
N ALA A 202 -14.28 24.20 15.64
CA ALA A 202 -14.22 24.19 17.10
C ALA A 202 -14.92 22.94 17.65
N SER A 203 -14.31 22.28 18.63
CA SER A 203 -14.83 21.03 19.20
C SER A 203 -16.24 21.17 19.77
N ASP A 204 -16.61 22.36 20.25
CA ASP A 204 -17.96 22.64 20.76
C ASP A 204 -19.04 22.64 19.65
N ASN A 205 -18.63 22.77 18.38
CA ASN A 205 -19.49 22.70 17.21
C ASN A 205 -19.81 21.27 16.79
N TRP A 206 -19.23 20.23 17.38
CA TRP A 206 -19.44 18.85 16.95
C TRP A 206 -20.16 18.05 18.04
N GLU A 207 -21.01 17.13 17.61
CA GLU A 207 -21.63 16.13 18.47
C GLU A 207 -21.65 14.77 17.80
N MET A 208 -21.69 13.74 18.63
CA MET A 208 -21.86 12.37 18.16
C MET A 208 -23.32 12.15 17.75
N ASP A 209 -23.51 11.56 16.58
CA ASP A 209 -24.84 11.28 16.04
C ASP A 209 -25.52 10.19 16.87
N LYS A 210 -26.79 10.39 17.22
CA LYS A 210 -27.60 9.40 17.97
C LYS A 210 -28.11 8.28 17.08
N GLU A 211 -28.43 8.62 15.83
CA GLU A 211 -28.88 7.68 14.81
C GLU A 211 -27.80 7.61 13.73
N GLN A 212 -27.29 6.40 13.47
CA GLN A 212 -26.23 6.21 12.50
C GLN A 212 -26.80 6.12 11.08
N THR A 213 -26.00 6.56 10.11
CA THR A 213 -26.32 6.47 8.67
C THR A 213 -25.35 5.52 7.98
N SER A 214 -25.65 5.13 6.74
CA SER A 214 -24.74 4.33 5.91
C SER A 214 -23.64 5.16 5.23
N TRP A 215 -23.47 6.43 5.61
CA TRP A 215 -22.51 7.34 4.97
C TRP A 215 -21.15 7.30 5.67
N MET A 216 -20.21 6.55 5.09
CA MET A 216 -18.89 6.28 5.66
C MET A 216 -17.79 7.24 5.15
N HIS A 217 -18.16 8.48 4.84
CA HIS A 217 -17.27 9.59 4.45
C HIS A 217 -16.03 9.19 3.61
N GLY A 218 -16.25 8.81 2.34
CA GLY A 218 -15.17 8.48 1.41
C GLY A 218 -14.76 7.01 1.42
N ALA A 219 -15.34 6.19 2.30
CA ALA A 219 -15.26 4.75 2.18
C ALA A 219 -16.25 4.23 1.13
N THR A 220 -15.80 3.39 0.21
CA THR A 220 -16.62 2.77 -0.86
C THR A 220 -16.19 1.32 -1.03
N PRO A 221 -17.13 0.35 -1.04
CA PRO A 221 -16.82 -1.06 -1.31
C PRO A 221 -15.98 -1.25 -2.57
N GLY A 222 -14.93 -2.08 -2.48
CA GLY A 222 -14.05 -2.43 -3.60
C GLY A 222 -13.10 -1.31 -4.06
N HIS A 223 -12.96 -0.23 -3.28
CA HIS A 223 -12.04 0.89 -3.54
C HIS A 223 -11.10 1.11 -2.35
N GLY A 224 -10.21 2.09 -2.44
CA GLY A 224 -9.47 2.61 -1.26
C GLY A 224 -10.33 3.55 -0.42
N GLN A 225 -9.83 3.95 0.75
CA GLN A 225 -10.44 5.03 1.54
C GLN A 225 -10.06 6.37 0.92
N GLU A 226 -11.04 7.15 0.45
CA GLU A 226 -10.80 8.49 -0.08
C GLU A 226 -10.91 9.57 1.00
N LEU A 227 -10.03 10.57 0.93
CA LEU A 227 -10.05 11.71 1.84
C LEU A 227 -10.03 13.02 1.06
N SER A 228 -10.99 13.88 1.37
CA SER A 228 -11.09 15.23 0.82
C SER A 228 -11.24 16.26 1.93
N HIS A 229 -10.88 17.51 1.62
CA HIS A 229 -11.15 18.64 2.52
C HIS A 229 -12.64 18.74 2.87
N LEU A 230 -13.53 18.40 1.93
CA LEU A 230 -14.99 18.44 2.11
C LEU A 230 -15.48 17.49 3.22
N LEU A 231 -14.99 16.25 3.17
CA LEU A 231 -15.39 15.19 4.09
C LEU A 231 -14.57 15.22 5.39
N HIS A 232 -13.32 15.66 5.31
CA HIS A 232 -12.33 15.61 6.37
C HIS A 232 -11.74 16.99 6.68
N PRO A 233 -12.57 17.96 7.13
CA PRO A 233 -12.18 19.35 7.24
C PRO A 233 -11.00 19.58 8.20
N HIS A 234 -10.97 18.90 9.35
CA HIS A 234 -9.91 19.05 10.36
C HIS A 234 -8.55 18.47 9.95
N LEU A 235 -8.49 17.62 8.91
CA LEU A 235 -7.19 17.17 8.40
C LEU A 235 -6.44 18.31 7.69
N HIS A 236 -7.14 19.36 7.22
CA HIS A 236 -6.53 20.48 6.49
C HIS A 236 -5.63 19.98 5.36
N LEU A 237 -6.10 19.02 4.55
CA LEU A 237 -5.27 18.29 3.57
C LEU A 237 -4.49 19.20 2.60
N GLN A 238 -5.02 20.38 2.28
CA GLN A 238 -4.31 21.37 1.45
C GLN A 238 -3.01 21.91 2.08
N LYS A 239 -2.88 21.82 3.42
CA LYS A 239 -1.72 22.28 4.19
C LYS A 239 -0.95 21.13 4.84
N SER A 240 -1.63 20.04 5.18
CA SER A 240 -1.05 18.92 5.92
C SER A 240 -0.49 17.81 5.03
N MET A 241 -0.89 17.77 3.75
CA MET A 241 -0.21 16.94 2.76
C MET A 241 1.11 17.62 2.38
N ILE A 242 2.22 16.92 2.63
CA ILE A 242 3.57 17.40 2.33
C ILE A 242 4.17 16.59 1.19
N HIS A 243 4.89 17.24 0.29
CA HIS A 243 5.68 16.54 -0.72
C HIS A 243 6.83 15.79 -0.07
N ILE A 244 7.18 14.65 -0.65
CA ILE A 244 8.48 14.03 -0.41
C ILE A 244 9.62 15.00 -0.82
N PRO A 245 10.82 14.85 -0.26
CA PRO A 245 12.00 15.56 -0.76
C PRO A 245 12.33 15.14 -2.20
N THR A 246 13.18 15.91 -2.87
CA THR A 246 13.74 15.51 -4.16
C THR A 246 14.43 14.16 -4.05
N VAL A 247 14.03 13.24 -4.92
CA VAL A 247 14.60 11.90 -5.07
C VAL A 247 15.45 11.82 -6.32
N ARG A 248 16.42 10.91 -6.34
CA ARG A 248 17.32 10.57 -7.44
C ARG A 248 17.25 9.08 -7.75
N PRO A 249 17.70 8.63 -8.93
CA PRO A 249 17.77 7.20 -9.23
C PRO A 249 18.49 6.42 -8.12
N GLY A 250 17.84 5.37 -7.62
CA GLY A 250 18.34 4.57 -6.50
C GLY A 250 17.82 4.97 -5.11
N ASP A 251 17.23 6.16 -4.94
CA ASP A 251 16.56 6.53 -3.70
C ASP A 251 15.28 5.70 -3.53
N TYR A 252 15.00 5.26 -2.31
CA TYR A 252 13.82 4.48 -1.95
C TYR A 252 12.94 5.26 -0.98
N VAL A 253 11.65 5.38 -1.30
CA VAL A 253 10.64 6.07 -0.49
C VAL A 253 9.63 5.06 0.01
N ALA A 254 9.29 5.13 1.29
CA ALA A 254 8.33 4.23 1.93
C ALA A 254 7.39 4.98 2.88
N TRP A 255 6.17 4.48 3.03
CA TRP A 255 5.18 4.97 3.99
C TRP A 255 4.37 3.81 4.59
N HIS A 256 3.94 3.98 5.84
CA HIS A 256 3.14 2.98 6.55
C HIS A 256 1.80 2.75 5.84
N CYS A 257 1.26 1.52 5.87
CA CYS A 257 0.05 1.14 5.13
C CYS A 257 -1.18 2.03 5.39
N ASP A 258 -1.34 2.55 6.61
CA ASP A 258 -2.43 3.47 6.98
C ASP A 258 -2.16 4.95 6.68
N THR A 259 -1.01 5.30 6.08
CA THR A 259 -0.65 6.70 5.81
C THR A 259 -1.48 7.24 4.65
N ILE A 260 -2.14 8.37 4.87
CA ILE A 260 -2.80 9.11 3.78
C ILE A 260 -1.74 9.60 2.82
N HIS A 261 -1.91 9.30 1.55
CA HIS A 261 -0.99 9.71 0.50
C HIS A 261 -1.74 10.13 -0.76
N ALA A 262 -1.07 10.91 -1.61
CA ALA A 262 -1.61 11.41 -2.87
C ALA A 262 -0.49 11.54 -3.89
N VAL A 263 -0.86 11.74 -5.15
CA VAL A 263 0.09 12.08 -6.21
C VAL A 263 -0.20 13.50 -6.69
N ASP A 264 0.85 14.23 -7.07
CA ASP A 264 0.74 15.53 -7.70
C ASP A 264 -0.33 15.57 -8.79
N LYS A 265 -1.23 16.56 -8.73
CA LYS A 265 -2.30 16.72 -9.73
C LYS A 265 -1.75 16.93 -11.14
N THR A 266 -0.62 17.62 -11.25
CA THR A 266 0.04 17.90 -12.53
C THR A 266 1.54 17.70 -12.36
N HIS A 267 2.17 17.09 -13.35
CA HIS A 267 3.63 17.03 -13.41
C HIS A 267 4.19 18.30 -14.05
N ALA A 268 4.67 19.25 -13.24
CA ALA A 268 5.21 20.53 -13.70
C ALA A 268 6.75 20.52 -13.95
N GLY A 269 7.35 19.34 -14.01
CA GLY A 269 8.79 19.16 -14.23
C GLY A 269 9.14 19.11 -15.72
N THR A 270 10.42 18.88 -16.03
CA THR A 270 10.94 18.86 -17.42
C THR A 270 11.41 17.49 -17.90
N SER A 271 11.49 16.51 -17.01
CA SER A 271 11.85 15.12 -17.30
C SER A 271 10.82 14.18 -16.68
N ASP A 272 10.85 12.90 -17.03
CA ASP A 272 9.95 11.89 -16.48
C ASP A 272 10.10 11.68 -14.97
N SER A 273 9.00 11.34 -14.30
CA SER A 273 8.94 10.82 -12.94
C SER A 273 8.72 9.31 -12.97
N SER A 274 9.82 8.57 -12.91
CA SER A 274 9.84 7.13 -13.12
C SER A 274 10.19 6.38 -11.84
N VAL A 275 9.39 5.37 -11.49
CA VAL A 275 9.53 4.59 -10.26
C VAL A 275 9.13 3.12 -10.47
N LEU A 276 9.75 2.24 -9.67
CA LEU A 276 9.29 0.85 -9.50
C LEU A 276 8.54 0.73 -8.18
N TYR A 277 7.29 0.24 -8.20
CA TYR A 277 6.55 -0.04 -6.97
C TYR A 277 7.09 -1.32 -6.32
N ILE A 278 7.61 -1.20 -5.10
CA ILE A 278 8.23 -2.31 -4.36
C ILE A 278 7.91 -2.09 -2.87
N PRO A 279 6.80 -2.65 -2.34
CA PRO A 279 6.45 -2.52 -0.94
C PRO A 279 7.35 -3.40 -0.05
N ALA A 280 7.36 -3.12 1.26
CA ALA A 280 8.01 -3.98 2.26
C ALA A 280 6.96 -4.89 2.91
N CYS A 281 7.04 -6.18 2.61
CA CYS A 281 6.07 -7.20 3.01
C CYS A 281 6.72 -8.20 3.97
N PRO A 282 6.18 -8.42 5.18
CA PRO A 282 6.66 -9.46 6.09
C PRO A 282 6.37 -10.87 5.62
N MET A 283 7.07 -11.84 6.20
CA MET A 283 6.66 -13.23 6.09
C MET A 283 5.49 -13.49 7.05
N THR A 284 4.35 -13.86 6.47
CA THR A 284 3.11 -14.28 7.14
C THR A 284 2.52 -15.46 6.37
N GLU A 285 1.51 -16.12 6.94
CA GLU A 285 0.87 -17.26 6.27
C GLU A 285 0.20 -16.82 4.96
N ASP A 286 -0.53 -15.70 4.98
CA ASP A 286 -1.16 -15.14 3.78
C ASP A 286 -0.15 -14.68 2.73
N ASN A 287 0.96 -14.07 3.16
CA ASN A 287 2.01 -13.66 2.23
C ASN A 287 2.74 -14.88 1.63
N ALA A 288 2.87 -15.99 2.36
CA ALA A 288 3.38 -17.25 1.80
C ALA A 288 2.40 -17.84 0.76
N ASN A 289 1.09 -17.82 1.04
CA ASN A 289 0.05 -18.22 0.08
C ASN A 289 0.03 -17.32 -1.16
N PHE A 290 0.24 -16.02 -0.99
CA PHE A 290 0.42 -15.09 -2.09
C PHE A 290 1.66 -15.43 -2.92
N LEU A 291 2.80 -15.73 -2.28
CA LEU A 291 4.03 -16.13 -2.99
C LEU A 291 3.84 -17.39 -3.85
N VAL A 292 3.04 -18.36 -3.42
CA VAL A 292 2.72 -19.55 -4.25
C VAL A 292 2.10 -19.13 -5.58
N ARG A 293 1.09 -18.24 -5.53
CA ARG A 293 0.43 -17.70 -6.73
C ARG A 293 1.42 -16.87 -7.55
N GLN A 294 2.09 -15.91 -6.92
CA GLN A 294 3.07 -15.06 -7.60
C GLN A 294 4.15 -15.86 -8.32
N ARG A 295 4.65 -16.93 -7.69
CA ARG A 295 5.65 -17.82 -8.29
C ARG A 295 5.11 -18.48 -9.55
N ALA A 296 3.87 -18.99 -9.55
CA ALA A 296 3.27 -19.56 -10.75
C ALA A 296 3.14 -18.53 -11.89
N HIS A 297 2.68 -17.32 -11.58
CA HIS A 297 2.59 -16.23 -12.57
C HIS A 297 3.95 -15.79 -13.10
N PHE A 298 4.98 -15.73 -12.25
CA PHE A 298 6.35 -15.49 -12.69
C PHE A 298 6.84 -16.60 -13.62
N ILE A 299 6.54 -17.87 -13.35
CA ILE A 299 6.94 -18.99 -14.22
C ILE A 299 6.28 -18.87 -15.58
N ASP A 300 4.97 -18.61 -15.61
CA ASP A 300 4.20 -18.53 -16.84
C ASP A 300 4.42 -17.21 -17.60
N GLY A 301 4.98 -16.20 -16.93
CA GLY A 301 5.18 -14.85 -17.46
C GLY A 301 3.88 -14.03 -17.54
N THR A 302 2.81 -14.49 -16.91
CA THR A 302 1.51 -13.81 -16.88
C THR A 302 1.49 -12.69 -15.84
N PRO A 303 0.55 -11.73 -15.88
CA PRO A 303 0.50 -10.63 -14.91
C PRO A 303 0.49 -11.11 -13.46
N SER A 304 1.06 -10.34 -12.53
CA SER A 304 1.04 -10.67 -11.09
C SER A 304 -0.39 -10.93 -10.57
N PRO A 305 -0.61 -11.85 -9.62
CA PRO A 305 -1.94 -12.41 -9.29
C PRO A 305 -2.98 -11.40 -8.77
N ASP A 306 -2.56 -10.25 -8.26
CA ASP A 306 -3.46 -9.17 -7.80
C ASP A 306 -3.87 -8.22 -8.94
N PHE A 307 -3.27 -8.41 -10.11
CA PHE A 307 -3.53 -7.65 -11.32
C PHE A 307 -4.27 -8.53 -12.31
N GLY A 308 -5.02 -7.91 -13.22
CA GLY A 308 -5.92 -8.61 -14.14
C GLY A 308 -5.24 -9.70 -14.98
N GLY A 309 -6.04 -10.56 -15.61
CA GLY A 309 -5.53 -11.62 -16.48
C GLY A 309 -4.98 -11.10 -17.81
N GLY A 310 -4.34 -11.99 -18.57
CA GLY A 310 -3.76 -11.70 -19.88
C GLY A 310 -2.53 -12.55 -20.13
N VAL A 311 -1.93 -12.40 -21.30
CA VAL A 311 -0.65 -13.07 -21.63
C VAL A 311 0.53 -12.42 -20.91
N GLY A 312 0.41 -11.15 -20.50
CA GLY A 312 1.44 -10.44 -19.76
C GLY A 312 2.75 -10.39 -20.56
N GLU A 313 3.84 -10.83 -19.92
CA GLU A 313 5.18 -10.89 -20.50
C GLU A 313 5.52 -12.28 -21.03
N SER A 314 4.56 -13.21 -21.14
CA SER A 314 4.81 -14.63 -21.46
C SER A 314 5.54 -14.85 -22.78
N GLU A 315 5.35 -13.95 -23.75
CA GLU A 315 5.94 -14.00 -25.09
C GLU A 315 7.10 -13.01 -25.29
N HIS A 316 7.49 -12.26 -24.25
CA HIS A 316 8.57 -11.28 -24.36
C HIS A 316 9.94 -11.97 -24.53
N ALA A 317 10.68 -11.54 -25.56
CA ALA A 317 12.04 -12.00 -25.79
C ALA A 317 12.96 -11.59 -24.62
N GLY A 318 13.78 -12.52 -24.14
CA GLY A 318 14.75 -12.27 -23.06
C GLY A 318 14.14 -12.18 -21.67
N ARG A 319 12.92 -12.69 -21.46
CA ARG A 319 12.34 -12.85 -20.11
C ARG A 319 13.22 -13.76 -19.26
N VAL A 320 13.47 -13.31 -18.02
CA VAL A 320 14.28 -14.05 -17.03
C VAL A 320 13.53 -15.29 -16.57
N GLY A 321 14.13 -16.47 -16.75
CA GLY A 321 13.62 -17.75 -16.23
C GLY A 321 14.02 -18.02 -14.77
N ILE A 322 13.40 -19.03 -14.13
CA ILE A 322 13.75 -19.45 -12.77
C ILE A 322 15.24 -19.78 -12.65
N GLU A 323 15.80 -20.45 -13.66
CA GLU A 323 17.19 -20.92 -13.67
C GLU A 323 18.20 -19.78 -13.59
N GLU A 324 17.81 -18.58 -14.04
CA GLU A 324 18.65 -17.39 -14.06
C GLU A 324 18.57 -16.57 -12.77
N MET A 325 17.53 -16.77 -11.95
CA MET A 325 17.25 -15.96 -10.77
C MET A 325 18.37 -16.00 -9.74
N GLU A 326 18.98 -17.17 -9.51
CA GLU A 326 20.07 -17.27 -8.52
C GLU A 326 21.30 -16.48 -8.95
N THR A 327 21.62 -16.46 -10.25
CA THR A 327 22.69 -15.61 -10.79
C THR A 327 22.33 -14.13 -10.69
N LEU A 328 21.05 -13.79 -10.91
CA LEU A 328 20.58 -12.40 -10.95
C LEU A 328 20.51 -11.74 -9.56
N VAL A 329 19.92 -12.43 -8.58
CA VAL A 329 19.59 -11.84 -7.27
C VAL A 329 20.19 -12.58 -6.07
N GLY A 330 20.90 -13.69 -6.32
CA GLY A 330 21.46 -14.53 -5.27
C GLY A 330 20.39 -15.24 -4.42
N GLU A 331 20.87 -16.01 -3.45
CA GLU A 331 20.01 -16.85 -2.59
C GLU A 331 18.96 -16.04 -1.82
N ALA A 332 19.34 -14.88 -1.28
CA ALA A 332 18.42 -14.03 -0.51
C ALA A 332 17.27 -13.47 -1.36
N GLY A 333 17.54 -13.08 -2.61
CA GLY A 333 16.51 -12.65 -3.55
C GLY A 333 15.64 -13.81 -4.04
N CYS A 334 16.23 -15.00 -4.23
CA CYS A 334 15.45 -16.20 -4.53
C CYS A 334 14.51 -16.57 -3.38
N ARG A 335 14.96 -16.49 -2.12
CA ARG A 335 14.11 -16.71 -0.94
C ARG A 335 12.95 -15.72 -0.87
N SER A 336 13.21 -14.41 -1.07
CA SER A 336 12.14 -13.40 -1.04
C SER A 336 11.08 -13.63 -2.14
N MET A 337 11.46 -14.22 -3.27
CA MET A 337 10.56 -14.61 -4.37
C MET A 337 9.90 -15.99 -4.19
N GLY A 338 10.17 -16.71 -3.09
CA GLY A 338 9.63 -18.07 -2.87
C GLY A 338 10.23 -19.16 -3.75
N LEU A 339 11.46 -18.96 -4.27
CA LEU A 339 12.19 -19.89 -5.13
C LEU A 339 13.22 -20.76 -4.38
N ARG A 340 13.48 -20.42 -3.12
CA ARG A 340 14.36 -21.16 -2.20
C ARG A 340 13.74 -21.20 -0.81
N GLU A 341 14.04 -22.28 -0.10
CA GLU A 341 13.62 -22.52 1.28
C GLU A 341 14.24 -21.49 2.24
N TRP A 342 13.47 -21.08 3.25
CA TRP A 342 13.98 -20.34 4.40
C TRP A 342 14.56 -21.28 5.45
N ASP A 343 15.66 -20.89 6.09
CA ASP A 343 16.21 -21.64 7.22
C ASP A 343 15.38 -21.38 8.49
N SER A 344 14.47 -22.30 8.81
CA SER A 344 13.61 -22.24 10.01
C SER A 344 14.35 -22.59 11.31
N ASP A 345 15.56 -23.13 11.20
CA ASP A 345 16.44 -23.49 12.32
C ASP A 345 17.54 -22.46 12.58
N ALA A 346 17.56 -21.36 11.80
CA ALA A 346 18.57 -20.31 11.92
C ALA A 346 18.69 -19.77 13.36
N GLU A 347 19.92 -19.49 13.77
CA GLU A 347 20.20 -18.90 15.08
C GLU A 347 19.57 -17.51 15.22
N GLY A 348 19.03 -17.20 16.40
CA GLY A 348 18.45 -15.89 16.71
C GLY A 348 17.00 -15.69 16.25
N LEU A 349 16.34 -16.74 15.75
CA LEU A 349 14.89 -16.72 15.48
C LEU A 349 14.07 -16.80 16.78
N GLY A 350 13.08 -15.91 16.89
CA GLY A 350 12.04 -15.96 17.93
C GLY A 350 11.04 -17.10 17.68
N PRO A 351 10.19 -17.44 18.67
CA PRO A 351 9.26 -18.56 18.57
C PRO A 351 8.29 -18.43 17.38
N GLY A 352 7.67 -17.27 17.20
CA GLY A 352 6.79 -16.99 16.06
C GLY A 352 7.50 -17.05 14.72
N GLU A 353 8.76 -16.60 14.65
CA GLU A 353 9.58 -16.60 13.45
C GLU A 353 9.89 -18.04 12.99
N LYS A 354 10.27 -18.93 13.92
CA LYS A 354 10.51 -20.35 13.60
C LYS A 354 9.27 -21.02 13.04
N VAL A 355 8.13 -20.80 13.69
CA VAL A 355 6.84 -21.36 13.26
C VAL A 355 6.46 -20.88 11.87
N ILE A 356 6.58 -19.57 11.61
CA ILE A 356 6.15 -19.06 10.30
C ILE A 356 7.09 -19.47 9.16
N LEU A 357 8.40 -19.56 9.39
CA LEU A 357 9.33 -20.00 8.36
C LEU A 357 9.10 -21.48 7.99
N ASP A 358 8.89 -22.35 8.98
CA ASP A 358 8.52 -23.76 8.75
C ASP A 358 7.20 -23.88 7.96
N ARG A 359 6.15 -23.16 8.39
CA ARG A 359 4.86 -23.13 7.67
C ARG A 359 4.99 -22.59 6.26
N ALA A 360 5.73 -21.49 6.08
CA ALA A 360 5.93 -20.89 4.77
C ALA A 360 6.63 -21.86 3.82
N ASN A 361 7.61 -22.62 4.29
CA ASN A 361 8.27 -23.63 3.47
C ASN A 361 7.34 -24.77 3.05
N LYS A 362 6.45 -25.22 3.95
CA LYS A 362 5.40 -26.19 3.63
C LYS A 362 4.40 -25.65 2.60
N ILE A 363 3.91 -24.43 2.81
CA ILE A 363 3.01 -23.74 1.88
C ILE A 363 3.65 -23.59 0.49
N LEU A 364 4.94 -23.24 0.44
CA LEU A 364 5.71 -23.11 -0.79
C LEU A 364 6.08 -24.45 -1.44
N GLY A 365 5.78 -25.58 -0.77
CA GLY A 365 5.99 -26.93 -1.28
C GLY A 365 7.45 -27.38 -1.28
N PHE A 366 8.27 -26.89 -0.35
CA PHE A 366 9.66 -27.36 -0.20
C PHE A 366 9.75 -28.68 0.56
N TYR A 367 8.82 -28.92 1.50
CA TYR A 367 8.65 -30.18 2.23
C TYR A 367 7.23 -30.29 2.80
N ASP A 368 6.88 -31.49 3.29
CA ASP A 368 5.57 -31.83 3.86
C ASP A 368 5.41 -31.42 5.35
#